data_AF-A0A959Z3H9-F1
#
_entry.id   AF-A0A959Z3H9-F1
#
_cell.length_a   1.000
_cell.length_b   1.000
_cell.length_c   1.000
_cell.angle_alpha   90.00
_cell.angle_beta   90.00
_cell.angle_gamma   90.00
#
_symmetry.space_group_name_H-M   'P 1'
#
loop_
_entity.id
_entity.type
_entity.pdbx_description
1 polymer ?
#
loop_
_entity_poly.entity_id
_entity_poly.type
_entity_poly.pdbx_seq_one_letter_code
_entity_poly.pdbx_strand_id
1 'polypeptide(L)'
;MDQQRRIVRPAELAKASHMRPGDPRITLLTEVSGLRKLERVYNEVGDRHGDDFVRVLLEQLGVHLEVDPDDLARVPKQGGVAFVANHPYGAVDGLALLHVLSGVRPDLKVMANFLLQQLEPLADSFIGVNPFEQLKVRSSFQGMRAALQHLGEGGALGVFPAGEVSSYRTELKAVADPRWKAPVIKLIRQAGVPVVPVWFDGSNSFLFHVLGMIHPDLRTLALPKEMLRMKGRKVRIRIGRPIPAAEVGAFTDTERLGRFLRAKTYALGSGVQVRREQFRPLRFPKEPKPIVDPPAQELLEQEVAGIEDLKVSTQGEFDLYLAPSERIPAMLRAIGRAREETFRAVGEGTNKAIDLDEYDLYYDHLFLWDREKKRLAGAYRIGDGRRIVRRYGKRGFYTHTLFRMDRGMEKVLGQAFELG
;
A
#
# COMPACT_ATOMS: atom_id res chain seq x y z
N MET A 1 -12.69 -0.54 44.04
CA MET A 1 -13.12 0.43 43.01
C MET A 1 -12.26 0.19 41.80
N ASP A 2 -12.77 -0.58 40.85
CA ASP A 2 -12.04 -1.06 39.69
C ASP A 2 -11.71 0.13 38.76
N GLN A 3 -10.43 0.51 38.66
CA GLN A 3 -10.01 1.57 37.75
C GLN A 3 -9.98 1.01 36.33
N GLN A 4 -11.12 1.11 35.65
CA GLN A 4 -11.27 0.71 34.26
C GLN A 4 -10.21 1.42 33.40
N ARG A 5 -9.32 0.65 32.75
CA ARG A 5 -8.24 1.19 31.93
C ARG A 5 -8.84 1.88 30.71
N ARG A 6 -8.32 3.06 30.35
CA ARG A 6 -8.80 3.87 29.23
C ARG A 6 -7.77 3.92 28.12
N ILE A 7 -8.21 3.75 26.88
CA ILE A 7 -7.34 3.80 25.69
C ILE A 7 -6.99 5.25 25.36
N VAL A 8 -7.92 6.20 25.59
CA VAL A 8 -7.68 7.64 25.35
C VAL A 8 -8.16 8.44 26.55
N ARG A 9 -7.30 9.32 27.07
CA ARG A 9 -7.69 10.21 28.17
C ARG A 9 -8.64 11.31 27.67
N PRO A 10 -9.68 11.71 28.43
CA PRO A 10 -10.62 12.76 28.00
C PRO A 10 -9.95 14.09 27.63
N ALA A 11 -8.86 14.45 28.32
CA ALA A 11 -8.08 15.65 28.02
C ALA A 11 -7.34 15.57 26.66
N GLU A 12 -6.95 14.37 26.23
CA GLU A 12 -6.29 14.16 24.94
C GLU A 12 -7.32 14.11 23.81
N LEU A 13 -8.49 13.51 24.05
CA LEU A 13 -9.61 13.57 23.13
C LEU A 13 -10.07 15.01 22.91
N ALA A 14 -10.13 15.82 23.98
CA ALA A 14 -10.40 17.26 23.92
C ALA A 14 -9.38 18.00 23.04
N LYS A 15 -8.10 17.71 23.24
CA LYS A 15 -7.01 18.31 22.47
C LYS A 15 -7.08 17.93 20.99
N ALA A 16 -7.36 16.66 20.69
CA ALA A 16 -7.49 16.16 19.32
C ALA A 16 -8.74 16.68 18.58
N SER A 17 -9.80 17.04 19.31
CA SER A 17 -11.02 17.62 18.74
C SER A 17 -11.08 19.15 18.80
N HIS A 18 -9.98 19.81 19.20
CA HIS A 18 -9.92 21.26 19.44
C HIS A 18 -10.98 21.77 20.44
N MET A 19 -11.40 20.92 21.38
CA MET A 19 -12.37 21.24 22.44
C MET A 19 -11.69 21.48 23.79
N ARG A 20 -12.38 22.17 24.71
CA ARG A 20 -11.87 22.39 26.08
C ARG A 20 -12.03 21.12 26.92
N PRO A 21 -11.06 20.78 27.79
CA PRO A 21 -11.23 19.68 28.74
C PRO A 21 -12.52 19.87 29.57
N GLY A 22 -13.38 18.85 29.60
CA GLY A 22 -14.66 18.90 30.33
C GLY A 22 -15.87 19.40 29.51
N ASP A 23 -15.70 19.70 28.22
CA ASP A 23 -16.82 20.01 27.33
C ASP A 23 -17.79 18.81 27.21
N PRO A 24 -19.10 18.96 27.45
CA PRO A 24 -20.07 17.85 27.40
C PRO A 24 -20.13 17.18 26.02
N ARG A 25 -19.71 17.87 24.94
CA ARG A 25 -19.59 17.28 23.60
C ARG A 25 -18.49 16.22 23.51
N ILE A 26 -17.50 16.23 24.40
CA ILE A 26 -16.46 15.18 24.48
C ILE A 26 -17.09 13.87 24.94
N THR A 27 -17.98 13.90 25.92
CA THR A 27 -18.71 12.72 26.39
C THR A 27 -19.56 12.13 25.27
N LEU A 28 -20.29 12.98 24.54
CA LEU A 28 -21.06 12.58 23.36
C LEU A 28 -20.17 11.99 22.25
N LEU A 29 -19.03 12.63 21.96
CA LEU A 29 -18.04 12.13 20.98
C LEU A 29 -17.48 10.76 21.37
N THR A 30 -17.20 10.55 22.65
CA THR A 30 -16.70 9.26 23.17
C THR A 30 -17.73 8.15 22.98
N GLU A 31 -19.00 8.46 23.15
CA GLU A 31 -20.12 7.52 22.99
C GLU A 31 -20.38 7.19 21.52
N VAL A 32 -20.46 8.23 20.66
CA VAL A 32 -20.80 8.12 19.24
C VAL A 32 -19.66 7.53 18.40
N SER A 33 -18.40 7.78 18.77
CA SER A 33 -17.20 7.21 18.12
C SER A 33 -17.05 5.71 18.36
N GLY A 34 -17.75 5.13 19.34
CA GLY A 34 -17.60 3.73 19.73
C GLY A 34 -16.42 3.47 20.68
N LEU A 35 -15.71 4.51 21.13
CA LEU A 35 -14.54 4.39 22.01
C LEU A 35 -14.85 3.62 23.29
N ARG A 36 -15.99 3.87 23.94
CA ARG A 36 -16.42 3.13 25.15
C ARG A 36 -16.57 1.63 24.94
N LYS A 37 -16.98 1.21 23.74
CA LYS A 37 -17.14 -0.21 23.41
C LYS A 37 -15.77 -0.84 23.16
N LEU A 38 -14.86 -0.11 22.52
CA LEU A 38 -13.47 -0.53 22.35
C LEU A 38 -12.73 -0.61 23.69
N GLU A 39 -12.95 0.33 24.60
CA GLU A 39 -12.40 0.29 25.97
C GLU A 39 -12.93 -0.91 26.75
N ARG A 40 -14.20 -1.30 26.58
CA ARG A 40 -14.73 -2.53 27.19
C ARG A 40 -14.00 -3.76 26.69
N VAL A 41 -13.87 -3.92 25.37
CA VAL A 41 -13.10 -5.01 24.76
C VAL A 41 -11.66 -5.01 25.28
N TYR A 42 -11.01 -3.85 25.33
CA TYR A 42 -9.65 -3.70 25.86
C TYR A 42 -9.51 -4.16 27.33
N ASN A 43 -10.47 -3.81 28.19
CA ASN A 43 -10.47 -4.25 29.58
C ASN A 43 -10.79 -5.75 29.73
N GLU A 44 -11.61 -6.31 28.85
CA GLU A 44 -11.95 -7.74 28.83
C GLU A 44 -10.76 -8.63 28.44
N VAL A 45 -9.79 -8.11 27.67
CA VAL A 45 -8.53 -8.83 27.36
C VAL A 45 -7.68 -9.05 28.62
N GLY A 46 -7.84 -8.21 29.65
CA GLY A 46 -7.20 -8.35 30.97
C GLY A 46 -5.72 -7.97 30.99
N ASP A 47 -4.92 -8.72 31.75
CA ASP A 47 -3.48 -8.49 32.00
C ASP A 47 -2.56 -9.23 31.01
N ARG A 48 -3.06 -9.55 29.82
CA ARG A 48 -2.24 -10.15 28.76
C ARG A 48 -1.28 -9.10 28.19
N HIS A 49 -0.14 -9.55 27.66
CA HIS A 49 0.89 -8.69 27.07
C HIS A 49 1.37 -9.23 25.72
N GLY A 50 1.97 -8.35 24.91
CA GLY A 50 2.60 -8.73 23.64
C GLY A 50 1.64 -9.42 22.67
N ASP A 51 2.12 -10.46 21.97
CA ASP A 51 1.34 -11.17 20.96
C ASP A 51 0.03 -11.79 21.49
N ASP A 52 0.03 -12.33 22.71
CA ASP A 52 -1.18 -12.92 23.30
C ASP A 52 -2.28 -11.87 23.52
N PHE A 53 -1.89 -10.65 23.93
CA PHE A 53 -2.81 -9.53 24.01
C PHE A 53 -3.38 -9.17 22.63
N VAL A 54 -2.52 -9.07 21.61
CA VAL A 54 -2.94 -8.74 20.24
C VAL A 54 -3.88 -9.80 19.67
N ARG A 55 -3.56 -11.09 19.84
CA ARG A 55 -4.38 -12.21 19.37
C ARG A 55 -5.79 -12.14 19.94
N VAL A 56 -5.91 -12.05 21.26
CA VAL A 56 -7.21 -12.03 21.94
C VAL A 56 -7.99 -10.78 21.60
N LEU A 57 -7.31 -9.63 21.47
CA LEU A 57 -7.95 -8.40 21.03
C LEU A 57 -8.54 -8.53 19.62
N LEU A 58 -7.80 -9.11 18.67
CA LEU A 58 -8.28 -9.36 17.31
C LEU A 58 -9.44 -10.36 17.28
N GLU A 59 -9.37 -11.42 18.10
CA GLU A 59 -10.45 -12.41 18.27
C GLU A 59 -11.74 -11.76 18.81
N GLN A 60 -11.65 -10.93 19.86
CA GLN A 60 -12.79 -10.21 20.43
C GLN A 60 -13.39 -9.19 19.46
N LEU A 61 -12.54 -8.58 18.62
CA LEU A 61 -12.99 -7.73 17.51
C LEU A 61 -13.58 -8.55 16.34
N GLY A 62 -13.46 -9.88 16.37
CA GLY A 62 -13.94 -10.80 15.33
C GLY A 62 -13.17 -10.64 14.02
N VAL A 63 -11.89 -10.30 14.08
CA VAL A 63 -10.99 -10.12 12.94
C VAL A 63 -10.30 -11.44 12.64
N HIS A 64 -10.47 -11.96 11.43
CA HIS A 64 -9.78 -13.16 10.97
C HIS A 64 -8.68 -12.78 9.99
N LEU A 65 -7.43 -13.11 10.30
CA LEU A 65 -6.30 -12.84 9.41
C LEU A 65 -6.08 -14.03 8.47
N GLU A 66 -5.95 -13.76 7.17
CA GLU A 66 -5.57 -14.75 6.16
C GLU A 66 -4.20 -14.40 5.59
N VAL A 67 -3.21 -15.25 5.85
CA VAL A 67 -1.83 -15.08 5.38
C VAL A 67 -1.36 -16.37 4.74
N ASP A 68 -0.71 -16.25 3.59
CA ASP A 68 -0.12 -17.39 2.90
C ASP A 68 1.12 -17.90 3.67
N PRO A 69 1.19 -19.18 4.06
CA PRO A 69 2.37 -19.74 4.74
C PRO A 69 3.67 -19.57 3.95
N ASP A 70 3.61 -19.60 2.62
CA ASP A 70 4.78 -19.41 1.75
C ASP A 70 5.30 -17.97 1.79
N ASP A 71 4.41 -17.01 1.99
CA ASP A 71 4.77 -15.60 2.16
C ASP A 71 5.51 -15.41 3.50
N LEU A 72 5.03 -16.04 4.57
CA LEU A 72 5.69 -16.03 5.90
C LEU A 72 7.05 -16.72 5.89
N ALA A 73 7.18 -17.85 5.19
CA ALA A 73 8.43 -18.61 5.11
C ALA A 73 9.60 -17.80 4.50
N ARG A 74 9.30 -16.74 3.74
CA ARG A 74 10.28 -15.88 3.05
C ARG A 74 10.74 -14.69 3.90
N VAL A 75 10.18 -14.50 5.09
CA VAL A 75 10.56 -13.41 5.98
C VAL A 75 11.98 -13.63 6.51
N PRO A 76 12.89 -12.62 6.45
CA PRO A 76 14.22 -12.73 7.02
C PRO A 76 14.15 -12.94 8.54
N LYS A 77 14.64 -14.11 9.00
CA LYS A 77 14.59 -14.51 10.41
C LYS A 77 15.60 -13.79 11.30
N GLN A 78 16.67 -13.25 10.72
CA GLN A 78 17.75 -12.57 11.43
C GLN A 78 18.24 -11.37 10.63
N GLY A 79 18.95 -10.47 11.32
CA GLY A 79 19.44 -9.23 10.73
C GLY A 79 18.34 -8.18 10.58
N GLY A 80 18.79 -6.92 10.45
CA GLY A 80 17.89 -5.78 10.37
C GLY A 80 16.97 -5.91 9.16
N VAL A 81 15.67 -5.64 9.32
CA VAL A 81 14.70 -5.70 8.21
C VAL A 81 13.59 -4.69 8.42
N ALA A 82 13.21 -3.98 7.34
CA ALA A 82 12.10 -3.04 7.37
C ALA A 82 10.90 -3.59 6.57
N PHE A 83 9.74 -3.70 7.19
CA PHE A 83 8.48 -4.02 6.52
C PHE A 83 7.74 -2.73 6.16
N VAL A 84 7.40 -2.54 4.89
CA VAL A 84 6.66 -1.39 4.41
C VAL A 84 5.27 -1.81 3.97
N ALA A 85 4.23 -1.15 4.48
CA ALA A 85 2.85 -1.56 4.24
C ALA A 85 1.90 -0.43 3.85
N ASN A 86 0.84 -0.79 3.11
CA ASN A 86 -0.36 0.05 2.99
C ASN A 86 -1.22 -0.05 4.26
N HIS A 87 -2.13 0.91 4.46
CA HIS A 87 -2.81 1.09 5.75
C HIS A 87 -4.35 1.23 5.65
N PRO A 88 -5.09 0.23 5.16
CA PRO A 88 -6.53 0.38 4.90
C PRO A 88 -7.40 0.45 6.15
N TYR A 89 -7.05 -0.24 7.24
CA TYR A 89 -7.89 -0.39 8.45
C TYR A 89 -7.36 0.38 9.67
N GLY A 90 -6.19 1.03 9.57
CA GLY A 90 -5.64 1.82 10.66
C GLY A 90 -5.07 0.94 11.78
N ALA A 91 -5.50 1.14 13.02
CA ALA A 91 -4.97 0.43 14.18
C ALA A 91 -4.97 -1.11 14.02
N VAL A 92 -5.97 -1.66 13.33
CA VAL A 92 -6.04 -3.10 13.03
C VAL A 92 -4.88 -3.56 12.16
N ASP A 93 -4.42 -2.78 11.18
CA ASP A 93 -3.28 -3.17 10.34
C ASP A 93 -1.99 -3.29 11.16
N GLY A 94 -1.78 -2.37 12.11
CA GLY A 94 -0.61 -2.39 13.00
C GLY A 94 -0.63 -3.60 13.94
N LEU A 95 -1.80 -3.90 14.52
CA LEU A 95 -2.01 -5.08 15.35
C LEU A 95 -1.87 -6.38 14.54
N ALA A 96 -2.45 -6.44 13.35
CA ALA A 96 -2.33 -7.58 12.46
C ALA A 96 -0.87 -7.81 12.03
N LEU A 97 -0.13 -6.74 11.71
CA LEU A 97 1.29 -6.83 11.36
C LEU A 97 2.10 -7.39 12.53
N LEU A 98 1.86 -6.90 13.75
CA LEU A 98 2.48 -7.45 14.96
C LEU A 98 2.17 -8.94 15.12
N HIS A 99 0.88 -9.30 15.13
CA HIS A 99 0.48 -10.70 15.37
C HIS A 99 1.08 -11.68 14.35
N VAL A 100 1.02 -11.31 13.06
CA VAL A 100 1.48 -12.17 11.96
C VAL A 100 2.99 -12.35 11.95
N LEU A 101 3.73 -11.26 12.18
CA LEU A 101 5.18 -11.28 12.05
C LEU A 101 5.90 -11.60 13.36
N SER A 102 5.32 -11.36 14.54
CA SER A 102 5.94 -11.68 15.83
C SER A 102 6.22 -13.17 16.02
N GLY A 103 5.49 -14.05 15.34
CA GLY A 103 5.79 -15.48 15.31
C GLY A 103 7.12 -15.83 14.62
N VAL A 104 7.59 -15.00 13.69
CA VAL A 104 8.87 -15.18 12.96
C VAL A 104 9.95 -14.22 13.46
N ARG A 105 9.54 -13.01 13.87
CA ARG A 105 10.37 -11.91 14.36
C ARG A 105 9.80 -11.37 15.68
N PRO A 106 10.05 -12.04 16.82
CA PRO A 106 9.57 -11.61 18.13
C PRO A 106 10.07 -10.22 18.53
N ASP A 107 11.17 -9.77 17.91
CA ASP A 107 11.79 -8.47 18.08
C ASP A 107 11.13 -7.35 17.25
N LEU A 108 10.07 -7.65 16.49
CA LEU A 108 9.37 -6.67 15.67
C LEU A 108 8.85 -5.49 16.50
N LYS A 109 9.20 -4.29 16.06
CA LYS A 109 8.57 -3.04 16.50
C LYS A 109 7.86 -2.36 15.34
N VAL A 110 6.72 -1.73 15.61
CA VAL A 110 5.95 -0.99 14.60
C VAL A 110 6.03 0.51 14.86
N MET A 111 6.36 1.30 13.85
CA MET A 111 6.22 2.75 13.94
C MET A 111 4.75 3.13 13.94
N ALA A 112 4.29 3.73 15.02
CA ALA A 112 2.90 4.07 15.22
C ALA A 112 2.72 5.49 15.75
N ASN A 113 1.51 6.00 15.55
CA ASN A 113 1.08 7.25 16.13
C ASN A 113 0.81 7.11 17.63
N PHE A 114 0.61 8.25 18.28
CA PHE A 114 0.42 8.35 19.72
C PHE A 114 -0.74 7.50 20.28
N LEU A 115 -1.79 7.24 19.50
CA LEU A 115 -2.96 6.47 19.96
C LEU A 115 -2.64 5.00 20.26
N LEU A 116 -1.83 4.35 19.42
CA LEU A 116 -1.42 2.96 19.65
C LEU A 116 -0.41 2.84 20.79
N GLN A 117 0.37 3.89 21.06
CA GLN A 117 1.28 3.91 22.20
C GLN A 117 0.58 3.97 23.56
N GLN A 118 -0.70 4.36 23.60
CA GLN A 118 -1.49 4.34 24.83
C GLN A 118 -1.94 2.93 25.22
N LEU A 119 -1.74 1.93 24.35
CA LEU A 119 -1.94 0.52 24.69
C LEU A 119 -0.76 0.05 25.53
N GLU A 120 -0.85 0.27 26.84
CA GLU A 120 0.18 -0.07 27.82
C GLU A 120 0.74 -1.50 27.65
N PRO A 121 -0.07 -2.55 27.37
CA PRO A 121 0.45 -3.91 27.17
C PRO A 121 1.33 -4.11 25.93
N LEU A 122 1.37 -3.13 25.02
CA LEU A 122 2.11 -3.17 23.75
C LEU A 122 3.11 -2.02 23.61
N ALA A 123 3.36 -1.26 24.69
CA ALA A 123 4.22 -0.07 24.63
C ALA A 123 5.62 -0.36 24.05
N ASP A 124 6.19 -1.53 24.38
CA ASP A 124 7.52 -1.94 23.91
C ASP A 124 7.54 -2.39 22.43
N SER A 125 6.39 -2.77 21.89
CA SER A 125 6.20 -3.18 20.50
C SER A 125 5.99 -1.99 19.54
N PHE A 126 5.85 -0.78 20.07
CA PHE A 126 5.63 0.43 19.25
C PHE A 126 6.76 1.46 19.39
N ILE A 127 7.18 2.02 18.26
CA ILE A 127 8.05 3.19 18.22
C ILE A 127 7.20 4.41 17.88
N GLY A 128 7.12 5.36 18.81
CA GLY A 128 6.33 6.56 18.66
C GLY A 128 6.90 7.52 17.64
N VAL A 129 6.11 7.78 16.60
CA VAL A 129 6.38 8.85 15.64
C VAL A 129 5.13 9.70 15.52
N ASN A 130 5.25 11.02 15.63
CA ASN A 130 4.11 11.92 15.45
C ASN A 130 3.95 12.27 13.96
N PRO A 131 2.88 11.81 13.27
CA PRO A 131 2.63 12.16 11.87
C PRO A 131 1.80 13.46 11.71
N PHE A 132 1.28 14.01 12.82
CA PHE A 132 0.18 14.99 12.84
C PHE A 132 0.51 16.42 13.29
N GLU A 133 1.73 16.78 13.66
CA GLU A 133 1.99 18.17 14.10
C GLU A 133 3.27 18.77 13.50
N GLN A 134 3.08 19.94 12.87
CA GLN A 134 4.14 20.92 12.57
C GLN A 134 4.74 21.54 13.85
N LEU A 135 4.29 21.15 15.05
CA LEU A 135 4.63 21.77 16.34
C LEU A 135 5.13 20.73 17.35
N LYS A 136 6.24 20.05 17.06
CA LYS A 136 7.29 19.57 18.01
C LYS A 136 8.28 18.65 17.29
N VAL A 137 9.20 19.27 16.56
CA VAL A 137 10.32 18.65 15.80
C VAL A 137 11.16 17.64 16.63
N ARG A 138 11.19 17.77 17.97
CA ARG A 138 11.97 16.88 18.85
C ARG A 138 11.42 15.45 19.01
N SER A 139 10.10 15.26 19.03
CA SER A 139 9.49 13.94 19.31
C SER A 139 9.59 12.97 18.13
N SER A 140 9.34 13.45 16.92
CA SER A 140 9.48 12.66 15.68
C SER A 140 10.95 12.25 15.44
N PHE A 141 11.91 13.11 15.78
CA PHE A 141 13.34 12.79 15.64
C PHE A 141 13.80 11.65 16.57
N GLN A 142 13.30 11.62 17.81
CA GLN A 142 13.62 10.53 18.75
C GLN A 142 13.10 9.17 18.25
N GLY A 143 11.84 9.12 17.78
CA GLY A 143 11.28 7.91 17.19
C GLY A 143 12.05 7.42 15.98
N MET A 144 12.42 8.34 15.07
CA MET A 144 13.22 8.01 13.88
C MET A 144 14.62 7.50 14.25
N ARG A 145 15.25 8.07 15.29
CA ARG A 145 16.56 7.60 15.78
C ARG A 145 16.45 6.22 16.43
N ALA A 146 15.43 5.99 17.25
CA ALA A 146 15.18 4.70 17.87
C ALA A 146 14.92 3.61 16.82
N ALA A 147 14.16 3.93 15.77
CA ALA A 147 13.93 3.03 14.64
C ALA A 147 15.22 2.68 13.88
N LEU A 148 16.08 3.67 13.60
CA LEU A 148 17.39 3.42 12.97
C LEU A 148 18.30 2.57 13.87
N GLN A 149 18.33 2.85 15.18
CA GLN A 149 19.11 2.07 16.14
C GLN A 149 18.63 0.61 16.17
N HIS A 150 17.32 0.41 16.32
CA HIS A 150 16.73 -0.93 16.36
C HIS A 150 17.04 -1.73 15.09
N LEU A 151 16.90 -1.12 13.90
CA LEU A 151 17.29 -1.75 12.64
C LEU A 151 18.80 -2.07 12.58
N GLY A 152 19.65 -1.16 13.07
CA GLY A 152 21.10 -1.34 13.11
C GLY A 152 21.57 -2.45 14.06
N GLU A 153 20.82 -2.70 15.14
CA GLU A 153 21.04 -3.79 16.09
C GLU A 153 20.54 -5.16 15.56
N GLY A 154 20.03 -5.21 14.34
CA GLY A 154 19.51 -6.43 13.72
C GLY A 154 17.99 -6.59 13.86
N GLY A 155 17.30 -5.59 14.39
CA GLY A 155 15.86 -5.60 14.68
C GLY A 155 14.93 -5.56 13.47
N ALA A 156 13.66 -5.92 13.69
CA ALA A 156 12.60 -5.85 12.68
C ALA A 156 11.73 -4.61 12.89
N LEU A 157 11.52 -3.82 11.83
CA LEU A 157 10.71 -2.60 11.90
C LEU A 157 9.54 -2.63 10.93
N GLY A 158 8.31 -2.56 11.43
CA GLY A 158 7.10 -2.34 10.63
C GLY A 158 6.81 -0.84 10.45
N VAL A 159 6.55 -0.40 9.23
CA VAL A 159 6.23 0.99 8.94
C VAL A 159 5.08 1.13 7.94
N PHE A 160 4.21 2.11 8.20
CA PHE A 160 3.15 2.57 7.29
C PHE A 160 3.53 3.93 6.72
N PRO A 161 4.22 4.02 5.56
CA PRO A 161 4.89 5.25 5.16
C PRO A 161 3.96 6.40 4.81
N ALA A 162 2.69 6.10 4.51
CA ALA A 162 1.63 7.09 4.32
C ALA A 162 1.38 7.94 5.59
N GLY A 163 1.55 7.35 6.78
CA GLY A 163 1.26 7.97 8.07
C GLY A 163 -0.22 8.28 8.31
N GLU A 164 -1.10 7.84 7.42
CA GLU A 164 -2.56 7.98 7.46
C GLU A 164 -3.17 6.76 6.77
N VAL A 165 -4.42 6.46 7.13
CA VAL A 165 -5.18 5.35 6.56
C VAL A 165 -5.56 5.54 5.09
N SER A 166 -5.66 4.44 4.34
CA SER A 166 -6.13 4.46 2.96
C SER A 166 -7.55 5.04 2.87
N SER A 167 -7.79 5.81 1.82
CA SER A 167 -9.10 6.41 1.57
C SER A 167 -9.50 6.21 0.11
N TYR A 168 -10.80 6.26 -0.17
CA TYR A 168 -11.27 6.33 -1.54
C TYR A 168 -10.64 7.54 -2.23
N ARG A 169 -9.97 7.30 -3.36
CA ARG A 169 -9.36 8.33 -4.18
C ARG A 169 -10.18 8.44 -5.45
N THR A 170 -10.94 9.53 -5.57
CA THR A 170 -11.79 9.81 -6.74
C THR A 170 -10.99 9.77 -8.04
N GLU A 171 -9.69 10.11 -7.98
CA GLU A 171 -8.78 10.08 -9.13
C GLU A 171 -8.33 8.67 -9.55
N LEU A 172 -8.38 7.70 -8.64
CA LEU A 172 -8.00 6.30 -8.87
C LEU A 172 -9.21 5.37 -8.99
N LYS A 173 -10.42 5.86 -8.69
CA LYS A 173 -11.63 5.05 -8.49
C LYS A 173 -11.40 3.82 -7.58
N ALA A 174 -10.46 3.95 -6.65
CA ALA A 174 -9.98 2.86 -5.80
C ALA A 174 -9.57 3.37 -4.41
N VAL A 175 -9.54 2.47 -3.44
CA VAL A 175 -9.06 2.76 -2.08
C VAL A 175 -7.56 2.57 -2.04
N ALA A 176 -6.82 3.65 -1.78
CA ALA A 176 -5.36 3.60 -1.73
C ALA A 176 -4.79 4.64 -0.75
N ASP A 177 -3.58 4.37 -0.29
CA ASP A 177 -2.80 5.26 0.56
C ASP A 177 -2.54 6.60 -0.13
N PRO A 178 -2.44 7.70 0.63
CA PRO A 178 -1.78 8.92 0.15
C PRO A 178 -0.34 8.66 -0.30
N ARG A 179 0.28 9.71 -0.83
CA ARG A 179 1.72 9.71 -1.09
C ARG A 179 2.49 9.33 0.18
N TRP A 180 3.36 8.34 0.05
CA TRP A 180 4.25 7.91 1.12
C TRP A 180 5.22 9.03 1.50
N LYS A 181 5.37 9.30 2.80
CA LYS A 181 6.07 10.47 3.33
C LYS A 181 7.58 10.30 3.20
N ALA A 182 8.23 11.28 2.56
CA ALA A 182 9.68 11.27 2.32
C ALA A 182 10.57 11.02 3.55
N PRO A 183 10.24 11.52 4.77
CA PRO A 183 11.05 11.22 5.96
C PRO A 183 11.16 9.72 6.28
N VAL A 184 10.06 8.97 6.17
CA VAL A 184 10.04 7.51 6.42
C VAL A 184 10.87 6.78 5.37
N ILE A 185 10.73 7.17 4.10
CA ILE A 185 11.52 6.58 3.01
C ILE A 185 13.01 6.87 3.17
N LYS A 186 13.35 8.08 3.64
CA LYS A 186 14.74 8.45 3.93
C LYS A 186 15.32 7.59 5.06
N LEU A 187 14.55 7.32 6.11
CA LEU A 187 14.95 6.42 7.19
C LEU A 187 15.24 5.01 6.67
N ILE A 188 14.32 4.44 5.87
CA ILE A 188 14.49 3.10 5.28
C ILE A 188 15.79 3.04 4.47
N ARG A 189 16.04 4.06 3.63
CA ARG A 189 17.27 4.13 2.84
C ARG A 189 18.53 4.24 3.71
N GLN A 190 18.48 5.05 4.77
CA GLN A 190 19.59 5.27 5.68
C GLN A 190 19.90 4.03 6.54
N ALA A 191 18.88 3.24 6.87
CA ALA A 191 19.05 2.03 7.65
C ALA A 191 19.92 0.98 6.94
N GLY A 192 19.95 0.99 5.59
CA GLY A 192 20.79 0.08 4.83
C GLY A 192 20.40 -1.40 5.01
N VAL A 193 19.14 -1.67 5.35
CA VAL A 193 18.59 -3.01 5.59
C VAL A 193 17.75 -3.48 4.40
N PRO A 194 17.54 -4.79 4.23
CA PRO A 194 16.50 -5.31 3.33
C PRO A 194 15.12 -4.76 3.67
N VAL A 195 14.29 -4.60 2.63
CA VAL A 195 12.91 -4.10 2.76
C VAL A 195 11.92 -5.14 2.27
N VAL A 196 10.90 -5.45 3.07
CA VAL A 196 9.85 -6.42 2.71
C VAL A 196 8.53 -5.67 2.51
N PRO A 197 7.96 -5.65 1.29
CA PRO A 197 6.64 -5.10 1.06
C PRO A 197 5.55 -5.96 1.69
N VAL A 198 4.56 -5.37 2.35
CA VAL A 198 3.40 -6.07 2.93
C VAL A 198 2.13 -5.38 2.47
N TRP A 199 1.21 -6.15 1.89
CA TRP A 199 -0.04 -5.62 1.39
C TRP A 199 -1.23 -6.16 2.17
N PHE A 200 -2.06 -5.24 2.66
CA PHE A 200 -3.34 -5.51 3.29
C PHE A 200 -4.46 -5.30 2.27
N ASP A 201 -5.28 -6.32 2.07
CA ASP A 201 -6.47 -6.26 1.22
C ASP A 201 -7.63 -5.61 1.95
N GLY A 202 -8.35 -4.73 1.24
CA GLY A 202 -9.64 -4.18 1.65
C GLY A 202 -9.65 -2.70 2.02
N SER A 203 -10.74 -2.29 2.68
CA SER A 203 -11.07 -0.88 2.93
C SER A 203 -12.01 -0.69 4.13
N ASN A 204 -11.92 0.48 4.76
CA ASN A 204 -12.90 0.94 5.75
C ASN A 204 -14.27 1.21 5.12
N SER A 205 -15.31 1.41 5.93
CA SER A 205 -16.68 1.57 5.42
C SER A 205 -16.87 2.81 4.55
N PHE A 206 -17.92 2.77 3.72
CA PHE A 206 -18.34 3.92 2.91
C PHE A 206 -18.54 5.20 3.74
N LEU A 207 -19.15 5.09 4.93
CA LEU A 207 -19.35 6.24 5.82
C LEU A 207 -18.04 6.84 6.33
N PHE A 208 -17.03 6.00 6.57
CA PHE A 208 -15.69 6.45 6.95
C PHE A 208 -15.03 7.26 5.82
N HIS A 209 -15.18 6.79 4.58
CA HIS A 209 -14.68 7.52 3.42
C HIS A 209 -15.42 8.86 3.20
N VAL A 210 -16.74 8.89 3.40
CA VAL A 210 -17.53 10.14 3.37
C VAL A 210 -17.07 11.12 4.43
N LEU A 211 -16.87 10.68 5.68
CA LEU A 211 -16.40 11.54 6.76
C LEU A 211 -14.99 12.09 6.48
N GLY A 212 -14.12 11.30 5.85
CA GLY A 212 -12.80 11.76 5.40
C GLY A 212 -12.82 12.78 4.27
N MET A 213 -13.85 12.78 3.43
CA MET A 213 -14.07 13.84 2.43
C MET A 213 -14.55 15.15 3.08
N ILE A 214 -15.22 15.07 4.23
CA ILE A 214 -15.71 16.24 4.98
C ILE A 214 -14.58 16.87 5.82
N HIS A 215 -13.88 16.09 6.65
CA HIS A 215 -12.73 16.58 7.43
C HIS A 215 -11.80 15.45 7.91
N PRO A 216 -10.47 15.62 7.88
CA PRO A 216 -9.51 14.62 8.38
C PRO A 216 -9.70 14.19 9.84
N ASP A 217 -10.13 15.10 10.72
CA ASP A 217 -10.35 14.78 12.14
C ASP A 217 -11.62 13.96 12.37
N LEU A 218 -12.68 14.20 11.58
CA LEU A 218 -13.91 13.39 11.63
C LEU A 218 -13.63 11.94 11.22
N ARG A 219 -12.71 11.75 10.27
CA ARG A 219 -12.18 10.44 9.88
C ARG A 219 -11.45 9.78 11.04
N THR A 220 -10.53 10.48 11.72
CA THR A 220 -9.82 9.94 12.89
C THR A 220 -10.77 9.56 14.01
N LEU A 221 -11.81 10.36 14.27
CA LEU A 221 -12.85 10.08 15.26
C LEU A 221 -13.73 8.87 14.92
N ALA A 222 -13.84 8.52 13.63
CA ALA A 222 -14.62 7.36 13.18
C ALA A 222 -13.85 6.03 13.27
N LEU A 223 -12.52 6.05 13.49
CA LEU A 223 -11.69 4.85 13.53
C LEU A 223 -12.15 3.81 14.55
N PRO A 224 -12.50 4.13 15.81
CA PRO A 224 -12.92 3.11 16.77
C PRO A 224 -14.19 2.37 16.32
N LYS A 225 -15.13 3.07 15.67
CA LYS A 225 -16.34 2.47 15.11
C LYS A 225 -16.05 1.56 13.93
N GLU A 226 -15.07 1.91 13.10
CA GLU A 226 -14.63 1.04 12.00
C GLU A 226 -13.96 -0.23 12.52
N MET A 227 -13.12 -0.15 13.56
CA MET A 227 -12.55 -1.33 14.21
C MET A 227 -13.65 -2.29 14.69
N LEU A 228 -14.69 -1.77 15.33
CA LEU A 228 -15.82 -2.57 15.81
C LEU A 228 -16.68 -3.17 14.67
N ARG A 229 -16.62 -2.58 13.47
CA ARG A 229 -17.31 -3.08 12.26
C ARG A 229 -16.55 -4.21 11.55
N MET A 230 -15.32 -4.50 11.96
CA MET A 230 -14.54 -5.60 11.42
C MET A 230 -15.01 -6.98 11.86
N LYS A 231 -15.96 -7.06 12.80
CA LYS A 231 -16.52 -8.33 13.29
C LYS A 231 -17.02 -9.21 12.13
N GLY A 232 -16.41 -10.39 11.99
CA GLY A 232 -16.73 -11.38 10.95
C GLY A 232 -16.07 -11.11 9.60
N ARG A 233 -15.20 -10.10 9.48
CA ARG A 233 -14.43 -9.84 8.26
C ARG A 233 -13.10 -10.58 8.26
N LYS A 234 -12.69 -10.97 7.06
CA LYS A 234 -11.38 -11.54 6.78
C LYS A 234 -10.45 -10.45 6.28
N VAL A 235 -9.29 -10.31 6.90
CA VAL A 235 -8.21 -9.40 6.48
C VAL A 235 -7.15 -10.25 5.80
N ARG A 236 -7.09 -10.17 4.48
CA ARG A 236 -6.08 -10.89 3.70
C ARG A 236 -4.79 -10.07 3.66
N ILE A 237 -3.67 -10.73 3.91
CA ILE A 237 -2.34 -10.12 3.96
C ILE A 237 -1.42 -10.89 3.02
N ARG A 238 -0.70 -10.16 2.17
CA ARG A 238 0.36 -10.70 1.31
C ARG A 238 1.70 -10.14 1.73
N ILE A 239 2.71 -10.99 1.87
CA ILE A 239 4.07 -10.58 2.21
C ILE A 239 4.97 -10.84 1.01
N GLY A 240 5.57 -9.78 0.49
CA GLY A 240 6.43 -9.82 -0.68
C GLY A 240 7.79 -10.43 -0.41
N ARG A 241 8.57 -10.63 -1.47
CA ARG A 241 9.96 -11.05 -1.33
C ARG A 241 10.83 -9.92 -0.77
N PRO A 242 11.83 -10.21 0.08
CA PRO A 242 12.76 -9.20 0.55
C PRO A 242 13.51 -8.54 -0.59
N ILE A 243 13.47 -7.21 -0.62
CA ILE A 243 14.26 -6.36 -1.50
C ILE A 243 15.62 -6.17 -0.83
N PRO A 244 16.74 -6.63 -1.42
CA PRO A 244 18.05 -6.56 -0.79
C PRO A 244 18.48 -5.12 -0.47
N ALA A 245 19.24 -4.92 0.60
CA ALA A 245 19.76 -3.61 1.00
C ALA A 245 20.49 -2.88 -0.13
N ALA A 246 21.32 -3.60 -0.91
CA ALA A 246 22.03 -3.04 -2.07
C ALA A 246 21.09 -2.54 -3.18
N GLU A 247 19.89 -3.10 -3.30
CA GLU A 247 18.86 -2.63 -4.23
C GLU A 247 18.21 -1.35 -3.74
N VAL A 248 17.85 -1.29 -2.46
CA VAL A 248 17.31 -0.09 -1.82
C VAL A 248 18.32 1.06 -1.89
N GLY A 249 19.60 0.76 -1.62
CA GLY A 249 20.70 1.73 -1.65
C GLY A 249 21.04 2.27 -3.04
N ALA A 250 20.65 1.57 -4.12
CA ALA A 250 20.88 2.04 -5.49
C ALA A 250 20.01 3.26 -5.86
N PHE A 251 18.95 3.54 -5.09
CA PHE A 251 18.08 4.70 -5.31
C PHE A 251 18.67 5.96 -4.67
N THR A 252 19.20 6.86 -5.49
CA THR A 252 19.71 8.17 -5.06
C THR A 252 18.59 9.17 -4.72
N ASP A 253 17.41 8.99 -5.31
CA ASP A 253 16.24 9.83 -5.10
C ASP A 253 15.22 9.15 -4.17
N THR A 254 14.93 9.79 -3.04
CA THR A 254 13.98 9.31 -2.02
C THR A 254 12.58 9.13 -2.60
N GLU A 255 12.17 10.01 -3.51
CA GLU A 255 10.84 9.93 -4.11
C GLU A 255 10.70 8.72 -5.04
N ARG A 256 11.72 8.46 -5.88
CA ARG A 256 11.77 7.23 -6.68
C ARG A 256 11.73 5.97 -5.82
N LEU A 257 12.50 5.92 -4.73
CA LEU A 257 12.46 4.79 -3.81
C LEU A 257 11.05 4.61 -3.21
N GLY A 258 10.43 5.69 -2.76
CA GLY A 258 9.08 5.65 -2.19
C GLY A 258 8.05 5.12 -3.18
N ARG A 259 8.13 5.55 -4.44
CA ARG A 259 7.27 5.05 -5.53
C ARG A 259 7.52 3.58 -5.82
N PHE A 260 8.78 3.16 -5.91
CA PHE A 260 9.17 1.78 -6.14
C PHE A 260 8.62 0.85 -5.05
N LEU A 261 8.86 1.19 -3.77
CA LEU A 261 8.38 0.39 -2.64
C LEU A 261 6.86 0.34 -2.57
N ARG A 262 6.18 1.48 -2.83
CA ARG A 262 4.72 1.53 -2.89
C ARG A 262 4.19 0.66 -4.03
N ALA A 263 4.75 0.78 -5.23
CA ALA A 263 4.36 -0.03 -6.39
C ALA A 263 4.54 -1.53 -6.12
N LYS A 264 5.69 -1.93 -5.56
CA LYS A 264 5.96 -3.30 -5.11
C LYS A 264 4.92 -3.81 -4.12
N THR A 265 4.49 -2.96 -3.19
CA THR A 265 3.48 -3.29 -2.19
C THR A 265 2.13 -3.54 -2.84
N TYR A 266 1.64 -2.60 -3.65
CA TYR A 266 0.33 -2.73 -4.30
C TYR A 266 0.25 -3.86 -5.32
N ALA A 267 1.36 -4.21 -5.97
CA ALA A 267 1.37 -5.32 -6.92
C ALA A 267 1.23 -6.71 -6.28
N LEU A 268 1.41 -6.83 -4.96
CA LEU A 268 1.07 -8.05 -4.24
C LEU A 268 -0.44 -8.34 -4.28
N GLY A 269 -1.27 -7.30 -4.40
CA GLY A 269 -2.71 -7.42 -4.54
C GLY A 269 -3.18 -7.76 -5.96
N SER A 270 -2.38 -7.45 -6.99
CA SER A 270 -2.73 -7.71 -8.39
C SER A 270 -2.18 -9.04 -8.93
N GLY A 271 -1.41 -9.80 -8.15
CA GLY A 271 -0.75 -11.03 -8.64
C GLY A 271 0.35 -10.77 -9.70
N VAL A 272 0.63 -9.51 -10.01
CA VAL A 272 1.69 -9.09 -10.95
C VAL A 272 3.01 -9.06 -10.19
N GLN A 273 3.94 -9.95 -10.53
CA GLN A 273 5.29 -9.90 -9.95
C GLN A 273 6.07 -8.72 -10.51
N VAL A 274 6.12 -7.61 -9.77
CA VAL A 274 6.96 -6.47 -10.10
C VAL A 274 8.43 -6.91 -10.02
N ARG A 275 9.18 -6.82 -11.12
CA ARG A 275 10.59 -7.23 -11.19
C ARG A 275 11.52 -6.04 -11.06
N ARG A 276 12.69 -6.21 -10.41
CA ARG A 276 13.74 -5.16 -10.30
C ARG A 276 14.15 -4.57 -11.65
N GLU A 277 14.05 -5.40 -12.69
CA GLU A 277 14.38 -5.07 -14.08
C GLU A 277 13.47 -4.01 -14.71
N GLN A 278 12.34 -3.67 -14.08
CA GLN A 278 11.38 -2.65 -14.53
C GLN A 278 11.82 -1.22 -14.15
N PHE A 279 12.71 -1.08 -13.15
CA PHE A 279 13.16 0.21 -12.58
C PHE A 279 14.66 0.49 -12.78
N ARG A 280 15.33 -0.28 -13.63
CA ARG A 280 16.71 -0.03 -14.09
C ARG A 280 16.68 0.75 -15.41
N PRO A 281 17.71 1.55 -15.76
CA PRO A 281 17.88 2.00 -17.13
C PRO A 281 17.86 0.78 -18.06
N LEU A 282 17.16 0.89 -19.21
CA LEU A 282 16.93 -0.18 -20.19
C LEU A 282 18.23 -0.97 -20.44
N ARG A 283 18.32 -2.15 -19.82
CA ARG A 283 19.38 -3.13 -20.04
C ARG A 283 18.71 -4.46 -20.27
N PHE A 284 18.72 -4.87 -21.53
CA PHE A 284 18.18 -6.14 -21.96
C PHE A 284 19.22 -7.24 -21.81
N PRO A 285 18.83 -8.47 -21.41
CA PRO A 285 19.70 -9.62 -21.50
C PRO A 285 20.29 -9.76 -22.91
N LYS A 286 21.56 -10.17 -23.01
CA LYS A 286 22.16 -10.49 -24.31
C LYS A 286 21.54 -11.74 -24.94
N GLU A 287 21.14 -12.70 -24.11
CA GLU A 287 20.47 -13.92 -24.54
C GLU A 287 18.97 -13.88 -24.20
N PRO A 288 18.07 -14.22 -25.15
CA PRO A 288 16.63 -14.19 -24.92
C PRO A 288 16.19 -15.25 -23.90
N LYS A 289 15.50 -14.82 -22.84
CA LYS A 289 14.82 -15.74 -21.91
C LYS A 289 13.58 -16.35 -22.58
N PRO A 290 13.19 -17.60 -22.23
CA PRO A 290 11.91 -18.17 -22.66
C PRO A 290 10.76 -17.22 -22.30
N ILE A 291 9.86 -16.99 -23.26
CA ILE A 291 8.66 -16.17 -23.06
C ILE A 291 7.73 -16.91 -22.10
N VAL A 292 7.09 -16.20 -21.18
CA VAL A 292 6.15 -16.79 -20.22
C VAL A 292 5.01 -17.52 -20.92
N ASP A 293 4.52 -18.58 -20.27
CA ASP A 293 3.33 -19.29 -20.73
C ASP A 293 2.12 -18.33 -20.80
N PRO A 294 1.21 -18.54 -21.76
CA PRO A 294 -0.02 -17.76 -21.86
C PRO A 294 -0.86 -17.92 -20.58
N PRO A 295 -1.55 -16.86 -20.13
CA PRO A 295 -2.53 -16.99 -19.05
C PRO A 295 -3.64 -17.99 -19.42
N ALA A 296 -4.23 -18.64 -18.41
CA ALA A 296 -5.38 -19.51 -18.63
C ALA A 296 -6.53 -18.73 -19.28
N GLN A 297 -7.15 -19.31 -20.29
CA GLN A 297 -8.18 -18.64 -21.09
C GLN A 297 -9.39 -18.24 -20.24
N GLU A 298 -9.77 -19.10 -19.29
CA GLU A 298 -10.89 -18.86 -18.38
C GLU A 298 -10.67 -17.62 -17.50
N LEU A 299 -9.42 -17.34 -17.11
CA LEU A 299 -9.09 -16.13 -16.33
C LEU A 299 -9.24 -14.86 -17.16
N LEU A 300 -8.83 -14.90 -18.44
CA LEU A 300 -8.98 -13.77 -19.34
C LEU A 300 -10.46 -13.46 -19.59
N GLU A 301 -11.28 -14.49 -19.82
CA GLU A 301 -12.73 -14.32 -20.01
C GLU A 301 -13.42 -13.79 -18.75
N GLN A 302 -13.03 -14.28 -17.56
CA GLN A 302 -13.54 -13.77 -16.28
C GLN A 302 -13.19 -12.30 -16.06
N GLU A 303 -11.95 -11.90 -16.36
CA GLU A 303 -11.53 -10.50 -16.25
C GLU A 303 -12.30 -9.61 -17.20
N VAL A 304 -12.43 -10.01 -18.48
CA VAL A 304 -13.18 -9.25 -19.48
C VAL A 304 -14.65 -9.08 -19.07
N ALA A 305 -15.31 -10.15 -18.60
CA ALA A 305 -16.67 -10.06 -18.10
C ALA A 305 -16.77 -9.16 -16.84
N GLY A 306 -15.74 -9.16 -16.00
CA GLY A 306 -15.66 -8.36 -14.78
C GLY A 306 -15.33 -6.87 -14.99
N ILE A 307 -15.07 -6.43 -16.22
CA ILE A 307 -14.74 -5.03 -16.56
C ILE A 307 -15.69 -4.43 -17.61
N GLU A 308 -16.90 -4.96 -17.74
CA GLU A 308 -17.87 -4.45 -18.72
C GLU A 308 -18.19 -2.95 -18.50
N ASP A 309 -18.05 -2.46 -17.27
CA ASP A 309 -18.14 -1.04 -16.89
C ASP A 309 -17.03 -0.16 -17.50
N LEU A 310 -15.95 -0.77 -17.99
CA LEU A 310 -14.77 -0.13 -18.58
C LEU A 310 -14.71 -0.28 -20.10
N LYS A 311 -15.75 -0.86 -20.72
CA LYS A 311 -15.86 -0.95 -22.18
C LYS A 311 -16.06 0.44 -22.78
N VAL A 312 -15.23 0.80 -23.74
CA VAL A 312 -15.25 2.09 -24.44
C VAL A 312 -16.16 2.03 -25.65
N SER A 313 -16.01 0.99 -26.48
CA SER A 313 -16.80 0.81 -27.69
C SER A 313 -16.77 -0.63 -28.17
N THR A 314 -17.65 -0.94 -29.12
CA THR A 314 -17.73 -2.22 -29.82
C THR A 314 -17.72 -1.96 -31.32
N GLN A 315 -16.90 -2.68 -32.08
CA GLN A 315 -16.86 -2.60 -33.53
C GLN A 315 -16.59 -3.98 -34.14
N GLY A 316 -17.52 -4.46 -34.98
CA GLY A 316 -17.44 -5.83 -35.50
C GLY A 316 -17.41 -6.84 -34.36
N GLU A 317 -16.52 -7.81 -34.45
CA GLU A 317 -16.21 -8.84 -33.45
C GLU A 317 -15.38 -8.32 -32.25
N PHE A 318 -14.89 -7.07 -32.31
CA PHE A 318 -13.98 -6.52 -31.31
C PHE A 318 -14.70 -5.64 -30.28
N ASP A 319 -14.30 -5.77 -29.02
CA ASP A 319 -14.57 -4.81 -27.96
C ASP A 319 -13.32 -4.06 -27.58
N LEU A 320 -13.44 -2.75 -27.45
CA LEU A 320 -12.38 -1.87 -26.99
C LEU A 320 -12.59 -1.56 -25.51
N TYR A 321 -11.59 -1.86 -24.70
CA TYR A 321 -11.58 -1.58 -23.26
C TYR A 321 -10.47 -0.59 -22.92
N LEU A 322 -10.71 0.25 -21.91
CA LEU A 322 -9.68 1.08 -21.27
C LEU A 322 -9.68 0.79 -19.77
N ALA A 323 -8.73 -0.02 -19.32
CA ALA A 323 -8.73 -0.54 -17.95
C ALA A 323 -7.42 -0.25 -17.20
N PRO A 324 -7.48 0.05 -15.89
CA PRO A 324 -6.29 0.11 -15.06
C PRO A 324 -5.76 -1.30 -14.80
N SER A 325 -4.44 -1.45 -14.67
CA SER A 325 -3.75 -2.74 -14.47
C SER A 325 -4.30 -3.59 -13.32
N GLU A 326 -4.79 -2.96 -12.27
CA GLU A 326 -5.36 -3.59 -11.07
C GLU A 326 -6.64 -4.39 -11.35
N ARG A 327 -7.39 -4.03 -12.39
CA ARG A 327 -8.64 -4.69 -12.79
C ARG A 327 -8.43 -5.82 -13.80
N ILE A 328 -7.23 -5.92 -14.37
CA ILE A 328 -6.94 -6.79 -15.51
C ILE A 328 -5.59 -7.52 -15.39
N PRO A 329 -5.24 -8.16 -14.25
CA PRO A 329 -3.90 -8.69 -14.05
C PRO A 329 -3.50 -9.84 -14.99
N ALA A 330 -4.41 -10.75 -15.34
CA ALA A 330 -4.15 -11.80 -16.33
C ALA A 330 -4.06 -11.21 -17.74
N MET A 331 -4.95 -10.28 -18.11
CA MET A 331 -4.89 -9.58 -19.39
C MET A 331 -3.61 -8.77 -19.53
N LEU A 332 -3.16 -8.08 -18.49
CA LEU A 332 -1.90 -7.34 -18.49
C LEU A 332 -0.72 -8.27 -18.74
N ARG A 333 -0.74 -9.46 -18.15
CA ARG A 333 0.27 -10.49 -18.43
C ARG A 333 0.19 -10.97 -19.87
N ALA A 334 -1.00 -11.11 -20.46
CA ALA A 334 -1.18 -11.42 -21.88
C ALA A 334 -0.63 -10.29 -22.78
N ILE A 335 -0.89 -9.03 -22.44
CA ILE A 335 -0.35 -7.85 -23.15
C ILE A 335 1.17 -7.86 -23.14
N GLY A 336 1.79 -7.99 -21.97
CA GLY A 336 3.26 -8.00 -21.87
C GLY A 336 3.92 -9.19 -22.57
N ARG A 337 3.22 -10.33 -22.62
CA ARG A 337 3.65 -11.51 -23.39
C ARG A 337 3.59 -11.20 -24.89
N ALA A 338 2.46 -10.68 -25.37
CA ALA A 338 2.26 -10.34 -26.78
C ALA A 338 3.23 -9.26 -27.26
N ARG A 339 3.54 -8.26 -26.42
CA ARG A 339 4.59 -7.25 -26.70
C ARG A 339 5.95 -7.92 -26.91
N GLU A 340 6.38 -8.77 -25.97
CA GLU A 340 7.68 -9.44 -26.11
C GLU A 340 7.72 -10.36 -27.35
N GLU A 341 6.66 -11.11 -27.64
CA GLU A 341 6.58 -11.93 -28.85
C GLU A 341 6.72 -11.09 -30.12
N THR A 342 5.95 -10.00 -30.20
CA THR A 342 5.88 -9.15 -31.38
C THR A 342 7.21 -8.40 -31.59
N PHE A 343 7.74 -7.77 -30.54
CA PHE A 343 8.97 -6.98 -30.65
C PHE A 343 10.21 -7.85 -30.82
N ARG A 344 10.27 -9.02 -30.16
CA ARG A 344 11.41 -9.94 -30.34
C ARG A 344 11.45 -10.51 -31.75
N ALA A 345 10.31 -10.79 -32.37
CA ALA A 345 10.25 -11.29 -33.75
C ALA A 345 10.89 -10.32 -34.77
N VAL A 346 10.92 -9.01 -34.46
CA VAL A 346 11.53 -7.97 -35.30
C VAL A 346 12.86 -7.44 -34.76
N GLY A 347 13.43 -8.08 -33.73
CA GLY A 347 14.73 -7.71 -33.15
C GLY A 347 14.70 -6.56 -32.13
N GLU A 348 13.53 -6.04 -31.80
CA GLU A 348 13.32 -4.89 -30.89
C GLU A 348 12.83 -5.32 -29.49
N GLY A 349 12.78 -6.64 -29.22
CA GLY A 349 12.29 -7.20 -27.97
C GLY A 349 13.21 -6.95 -26.78
N THR A 350 12.66 -7.05 -25.57
CA THR A 350 13.42 -6.81 -24.34
C THR A 350 14.36 -7.96 -23.96
N ASN A 351 14.26 -9.10 -24.66
CA ASN A 351 14.91 -10.37 -24.34
C ASN A 351 14.55 -10.93 -22.95
N LYS A 352 13.57 -10.33 -22.27
CA LYS A 352 13.04 -10.84 -21.00
C LYS A 352 11.90 -11.82 -21.29
N ALA A 353 11.49 -12.58 -20.28
CA ALA A 353 10.38 -13.52 -20.43
C ALA A 353 9.02 -12.83 -20.71
N ILE A 354 8.91 -11.53 -20.40
CA ILE A 354 7.70 -10.72 -20.57
C ILE A 354 8.12 -9.25 -20.67
N ASP A 355 7.45 -8.50 -21.53
CA ASP A 355 7.67 -7.07 -21.72
C ASP A 355 6.62 -6.26 -20.93
N LEU A 356 6.93 -6.08 -19.64
CA LEU A 356 6.21 -5.16 -18.76
C LEU A 356 7.23 -4.30 -18.01
N ASP A 357 6.89 -3.03 -17.82
CA ASP A 357 7.70 -2.04 -17.11
C ASP A 357 6.94 -1.37 -15.95
N GLU A 358 7.55 -0.35 -15.35
CA GLU A 358 6.98 0.39 -14.22
C GLU A 358 5.77 1.27 -14.60
N TYR A 359 5.69 1.69 -15.86
CA TYR A 359 4.61 2.54 -16.37
C TYR A 359 3.32 1.75 -16.48
N ASP A 360 3.38 0.46 -16.84
CA ASP A 360 2.22 -0.43 -16.90
C ASP A 360 1.45 -0.53 -15.58
N LEU A 361 2.06 -0.15 -14.45
CA LEU A 361 1.43 -0.14 -13.12
C LEU A 361 0.50 1.08 -12.89
N TYR A 362 0.65 2.15 -13.66
CA TYR A 362 -0.15 3.37 -13.47
C TYR A 362 -0.64 4.03 -14.76
N TYR A 363 -0.28 3.46 -15.90
CA TYR A 363 -0.92 3.70 -17.18
C TYR A 363 -2.16 2.81 -17.26
N ASP A 364 -3.17 3.34 -17.92
CA ASP A 364 -4.33 2.53 -18.29
C ASP A 364 -3.98 1.76 -19.56
N HIS A 365 -4.60 0.61 -19.76
CA HIS A 365 -4.37 -0.25 -20.91
C HIS A 365 -5.58 -0.18 -21.82
N LEU A 366 -5.35 0.34 -23.03
CA LEU A 366 -6.33 0.34 -24.11
C LEU A 366 -6.13 -0.96 -24.89
N PHE A 367 -7.09 -1.87 -24.87
CA PHE A 367 -6.94 -3.15 -25.57
C PHE A 367 -8.20 -3.58 -26.30
N LEU A 368 -7.98 -4.34 -27.37
CA LEU A 368 -9.01 -4.95 -28.19
C LEU A 368 -9.17 -6.42 -27.83
N TRP A 369 -10.39 -6.80 -27.48
CA TRP A 369 -10.78 -8.18 -27.22
C TRP A 369 -11.61 -8.71 -28.40
N ASP A 370 -11.15 -9.80 -29.01
CA ASP A 370 -11.86 -10.54 -30.05
C ASP A 370 -12.88 -11.46 -29.37
N ARG A 371 -14.17 -11.12 -29.40
CA ARG A 371 -15.22 -11.87 -28.69
C ARG A 371 -15.43 -13.26 -29.26
N GLU A 372 -15.25 -13.42 -30.56
CA GLU A 372 -15.49 -14.70 -31.24
C GLU A 372 -14.36 -15.68 -30.96
N LYS A 373 -13.11 -15.22 -31.05
CA LYS A 373 -11.92 -16.05 -30.79
C LYS A 373 -11.46 -16.02 -29.35
N LYS A 374 -12.11 -15.22 -28.50
CA LYS A 374 -11.84 -15.08 -27.06
C LYS A 374 -10.37 -14.82 -26.76
N ARG A 375 -9.80 -13.82 -27.43
CA ARG A 375 -8.37 -13.51 -27.32
C ARG A 375 -8.08 -12.02 -27.44
N LEU A 376 -6.91 -11.63 -26.92
CA LEU A 376 -6.34 -10.30 -27.14
C LEU A 376 -6.00 -10.13 -28.63
N ALA A 377 -6.52 -9.07 -29.25
CA ALA A 377 -6.27 -8.72 -30.64
C ALA A 377 -5.21 -7.61 -30.79
N GLY A 378 -5.09 -6.73 -29.80
CA GLY A 378 -4.11 -5.65 -29.79
C GLY A 378 -4.21 -4.82 -28.51
N ALA A 379 -3.14 -4.09 -28.17
CA ALA A 379 -3.11 -3.23 -27.00
C ALA A 379 -2.13 -2.07 -27.11
N TYR A 380 -2.47 -0.97 -26.45
CA TYR A 380 -1.64 0.19 -26.18
C TYR A 380 -1.72 0.53 -24.70
N ARG A 381 -0.72 1.24 -24.18
CA ARG A 381 -0.83 1.93 -22.89
C ARG A 381 -1.21 3.38 -23.11
N ILE A 382 -2.02 3.92 -22.20
CA ILE A 382 -2.44 5.32 -22.16
C ILE A 382 -2.12 5.92 -20.81
N GLY A 383 -1.29 6.95 -20.81
CA GLY A 383 -0.97 7.76 -19.64
C GLY A 383 -1.78 9.05 -19.63
N ASP A 384 -2.74 9.18 -18.70
CA ASP A 384 -3.41 10.47 -18.46
C ASP A 384 -2.40 11.46 -17.89
N GLY A 385 -2.05 12.47 -18.68
CA GLY A 385 -1.01 13.41 -18.33
C GLY A 385 -1.35 14.29 -17.13
N ARG A 386 -2.64 14.59 -16.89
CA ARG A 386 -3.07 15.28 -15.65
C ARG A 386 -2.77 14.41 -14.42
N ARG A 387 -3.07 13.11 -14.51
CA ARG A 387 -2.85 12.13 -13.43
C ARG A 387 -1.36 11.94 -13.18
N ILE A 388 -0.57 11.81 -14.24
CA ILE A 388 0.87 11.56 -14.16
C ILE A 388 1.61 12.79 -13.64
N VAL A 389 1.35 13.99 -14.16
CA VAL A 389 2.01 15.22 -13.68
C VAL A 389 1.74 15.43 -12.19
N ARG A 390 0.48 15.31 -11.73
CA ARG A 390 0.14 15.49 -10.31
C ARG A 390 0.87 14.51 -9.38
N ARG A 391 1.08 13.28 -9.83
CA ARG A 391 1.62 12.19 -9.01
C ARG A 391 3.15 12.05 -9.09
N TYR A 392 3.70 12.31 -10.27
CA TYR A 392 5.06 11.96 -10.65
C TYR A 392 5.83 13.11 -11.32
N GLY A 393 5.16 14.24 -11.61
CA GLY A 393 5.68 15.31 -12.46
C GLY A 393 5.99 14.81 -13.87
N LYS A 394 6.76 15.60 -14.64
CA LYS A 394 7.24 15.19 -15.96
C LYS A 394 8.07 13.90 -15.98
N ARG A 395 8.60 13.45 -14.83
CA ARG A 395 9.38 12.21 -14.69
C ARG A 395 8.53 10.95 -14.67
N GLY A 396 7.21 11.06 -14.58
CA GLY A 396 6.30 9.92 -14.67
C GLY A 396 5.91 9.53 -16.09
N PHE A 397 6.38 10.26 -17.09
CA PHE A 397 6.09 9.95 -18.50
C PHE A 397 7.15 9.00 -19.04
N TYR A 398 6.73 8.03 -19.86
CA TYR A 398 7.68 7.15 -20.55
C TYR A 398 8.55 7.96 -21.51
N THR A 399 7.99 8.95 -22.19
CA THR A 399 8.73 9.86 -23.08
C THR A 399 9.84 10.61 -22.36
N HIS A 400 9.78 10.78 -21.03
CA HIS A 400 10.86 11.39 -20.26
C HIS A 400 12.13 10.53 -20.22
N THR A 401 12.02 9.22 -20.46
CA THR A 401 13.19 8.33 -20.59
C THR A 401 13.92 8.55 -21.92
N LEU A 402 13.19 9.03 -22.93
CA LEU A 402 13.68 9.21 -24.30
C LEU A 402 14.18 10.66 -24.52
N PHE A 403 13.52 11.64 -23.90
CA PHE A 403 13.75 13.05 -24.19
C PHE A 403 14.06 13.87 -22.93
N ARG A 404 14.97 14.84 -23.06
CA ARG A 404 15.17 15.88 -22.06
C ARG A 404 14.13 16.98 -22.26
N MET A 405 13.19 17.07 -21.32
CA MET A 405 12.11 18.05 -21.35
C MET A 405 12.41 19.23 -20.44
N ASP A 406 12.19 20.45 -20.94
CA ASP A 406 12.31 21.69 -20.16
C ASP A 406 11.21 21.80 -19.07
N ARG A 407 11.18 22.92 -18.34
CA ARG A 407 10.15 23.15 -17.30
C ARG A 407 8.79 23.51 -17.89
N GLY A 408 8.72 24.14 -19.06
CA GLY A 408 7.47 24.53 -19.70
C GLY A 408 6.65 23.33 -20.16
N MET A 409 7.33 22.24 -20.53
CA MET A 409 6.71 20.99 -21.00
C MET A 409 5.78 20.35 -19.97
N GLU A 410 5.96 20.59 -18.68
CA GLU A 410 5.09 20.03 -17.64
C GLU A 410 3.63 20.49 -17.77
N LYS A 411 3.40 21.72 -18.26
CA LYS A 411 2.05 22.23 -18.52
C LYS A 411 1.41 21.50 -19.71
N VAL A 412 2.17 21.26 -20.77
CA VAL A 412 1.71 20.55 -21.98
C VAL A 412 1.40 19.09 -21.65
N LEU A 413 2.33 18.41 -20.97
CA LEU A 413 2.15 17.04 -20.49
C LEU A 413 0.93 16.93 -19.58
N GLY A 414 0.70 17.91 -18.71
CA GLY A 414 -0.47 17.98 -17.86
C GLY A 414 -1.80 18.15 -18.60
N GLN A 415 -1.80 18.36 -19.92
CA GLN A 415 -3.00 18.50 -20.75
C GLN A 415 -3.10 17.42 -21.84
N ALA A 416 -2.16 16.48 -21.87
CA ALA A 416 -2.05 15.46 -22.92
C ALA A 416 -2.38 14.06 -22.41
N PHE A 417 -2.57 13.14 -23.35
CA PHE A 417 -2.44 11.70 -23.11
C PHE A 417 -1.14 11.22 -23.76
N GLU A 418 -0.39 10.40 -23.04
CA GLU A 418 0.75 9.69 -23.62
C GLU A 418 0.32 8.30 -24.07
N LEU A 419 0.40 8.05 -25.38
CA LEU A 419 0.16 6.74 -25.96
C LEU A 419 1.50 6.02 -26.17
N GLY A 420 1.55 4.72 -25.91
CA GLY A 420 2.68 3.90 -26.36
C GLY A 420 2.59 2.46 -25.93
#